data_AF-A0A5R8YML6-F1
#
_entry.id   AF-A0A5R8YML6-F1
#
_cell.length_a   1.000
_cell.length_b   1.000
_cell.length_c   1.000
_cell.angle_alpha   90.00
_cell.angle_beta   90.00
_cell.angle_gamma   90.00
#
_symmetry.space_group_name_H-M   'P 1'
#
loop_
_entity.id
_entity.type
_entity.pdbx_description
1 polymer ?
#
loop_
_entity_poly.entity_id
_entity_poly.type
_entity_poly.pdbx_seq_one_letter_code
_entity_poly.pdbx_strand_id
1 'polypeptide(L)'
;MLAALKARDIGAVFRLVRQYGGLSQTAIGSLTGYSQGKVSAIMSGSQQVTALEVFERIADGLHMPDQACMALALAPPRPGRRTHPTAGSPPSRPAAYR
;
A
#
# COMPACT_ATOMS: atom_id res chain seq x y z
N MET A 1 -11.27 9.22 3.90
CA MET A 1 -10.46 8.05 4.32
C MET A 1 -11.33 6.90 4.81
N LEU A 2 -12.12 7.06 5.87
CA LEU A 2 -12.94 5.98 6.45
C LEU A 2 -13.88 5.26 5.45
N ALA A 3 -14.54 5.99 4.55
CA ALA A 3 -15.40 5.37 3.53
C ALA A 3 -14.63 4.46 2.56
N ALA A 4 -13.43 4.86 2.13
CA ALA A 4 -12.57 4.06 1.27
C ALA A 4 -12.08 2.78 1.98
N LEU A 5 -11.73 2.90 3.27
CA LEU A 5 -11.33 1.76 4.09
C LEU A 5 -12.48 0.76 4.26
N LYS A 6 -13.69 1.23 4.58
CA LYS A 6 -14.90 0.39 4.69
C LYS A 6 -15.25 -0.32 3.38
N ALA A 7 -15.07 0.36 2.26
CA ALA A 7 -15.29 -0.20 0.93
C ALA A 7 -14.13 -1.09 0.43
N ARG A 8 -13.03 -1.20 1.20
CA ARG A 8 -11.78 -1.86 0.80
C ARG A 8 -11.20 -1.34 -0.53
N ASP A 9 -11.49 -0.08 -0.87
CA ASP A 9 -10.96 0.58 -2.06
C ASP A 9 -9.54 1.10 -1.78
N ILE A 10 -8.56 0.24 -2.02
CA ILE A 10 -7.14 0.57 -1.83
C ILE A 10 -6.68 1.65 -2.81
N GLY A 11 -7.27 1.74 -4.00
CA GLY A 11 -6.98 2.81 -4.94
C GLY A 11 -7.32 4.18 -4.36
N ALA A 12 -8.49 4.30 -3.72
CA ALA A 12 -8.89 5.50 -3.01
C ALA A 12 -8.04 5.75 -1.76
N VAL A 13 -7.66 4.72 -1.01
CA VAL A 13 -6.73 4.87 0.13
C VAL A 13 -5.39 5.44 -0.33
N PHE A 14 -4.77 4.88 -1.37
CA PHE A 14 -3.51 5.41 -1.91
C PHE A 14 -3.65 6.84 -2.42
N ARG A 15 -4.76 7.19 -3.09
CA ARG A 15 -5.04 8.58 -3.50
C ARG A 15 -5.06 9.53 -2.30
N LEU A 16 -5.76 9.17 -1.23
CA LEU A 16 -5.86 9.97 -0.02
C LEU A 16 -4.51 10.06 0.73
N VAL A 17 -3.74 8.97 0.79
CA VAL A 17 -2.40 8.95 1.38
C VAL A 17 -1.45 9.87 0.62
N ARG A 18 -1.50 9.90 -0.72
CA ARG A 18 -0.74 10.88 -1.50
C ARG A 18 -1.18 12.31 -1.21
N GLN A 19 -2.48 12.56 -1.23
CA GLN A 19 -3.05 13.89 -1.10
C GLN A 19 -2.75 14.52 0.27
N TYR A 20 -2.92 13.75 1.35
CA TYR A 20 -2.81 14.27 2.72
C TYR A 20 -1.48 13.94 3.40
N GLY A 21 -0.79 12.88 2.97
CA GLY A 21 0.53 12.49 3.48
C GLY A 21 1.70 13.01 2.64
N GLY A 22 1.44 13.65 1.50
CA GLY A 22 2.49 14.18 0.61
C GLY A 22 3.35 13.10 -0.05
N LEU A 23 2.92 11.84 -0.03
CA LEU A 23 3.70 10.72 -0.54
C LEU A 23 3.57 10.59 -2.07
N SER A 24 4.65 10.17 -2.73
CA SER A 24 4.62 9.76 -4.14
C SER A 24 4.14 8.32 -4.29
N GLN A 25 3.74 7.90 -5.50
CA GLN A 25 3.41 6.48 -5.74
C GLN A 25 4.61 5.56 -5.49
N THR A 26 5.82 6.03 -5.80
CA THR A 26 7.06 5.29 -5.49
C THR A 26 7.27 5.16 -3.99
N ALA A 27 7.06 6.23 -3.22
CA ALA A 27 7.16 6.18 -1.76
C ALA A 27 6.13 5.22 -1.14
N ILE A 28 4.88 5.27 -1.61
CA ILE A 28 3.83 4.33 -1.21
C ILE A 28 4.24 2.90 -1.55
N GLY A 29 4.78 2.68 -2.74
CA GLY A 29 5.30 1.39 -3.17
C GLY A 29 6.37 0.86 -2.21
N SER A 30 7.38 1.66 -1.90
CA SER A 30 8.45 1.30 -0.97
C SER A 30 7.92 0.95 0.42
N LEU A 31 6.96 1.72 0.95
CA LEU A 31 6.37 1.49 2.27
C LEU A 31 5.50 0.22 2.32
N THR A 32 4.81 -0.10 1.23
CA THR A 32 3.86 -1.22 1.16
C THR A 32 4.43 -2.48 0.50
N GLY A 33 5.69 -2.44 0.06
CA GLY A 33 6.34 -3.55 -0.64
C GLY A 33 5.86 -3.76 -2.08
N TYR A 34 5.42 -2.69 -2.76
CA TYR A 34 4.96 -2.71 -4.14
C TYR A 34 5.85 -1.90 -5.08
N SER A 35 5.86 -2.29 -6.35
CA SER A 35 6.42 -1.44 -7.40
C SER A 35 5.52 -0.22 -7.63
N GLN A 36 6.10 0.90 -8.07
CA GLN A 36 5.32 2.09 -8.44
C GLN A 36 4.27 1.78 -9.52
N GLY A 37 4.58 0.91 -10.49
CA GLY A 37 3.63 0.46 -11.51
C GLY A 37 2.43 -0.29 -10.92
N LYS A 38 2.66 -1.15 -9.91
CA LYS A 38 1.58 -1.85 -9.20
C LYS A 38 0.71 -0.88 -8.40
N VAL A 39 1.31 0.11 -7.74
CA VAL A 39 0.57 1.19 -7.06
C VAL A 39 -0.30 1.96 -8.06
N SER A 40 0.26 2.30 -9.22
CA SER A 40 -0.47 3.00 -10.29
C SER A 40 -1.68 2.19 -10.79
N ALA A 41 -1.48 0.91 -11.09
CA ALA A 41 -2.55 0.02 -11.55
C ALA A 41 -3.68 -0.17 -10.52
N ILE A 42 -3.35 -0.16 -9.22
CA ILE A 42 -4.35 -0.18 -8.15
C ILE A 42 -5.09 1.15 -8.06
N MET A 43 -4.38 2.27 -8.17
CA MET A 43 -5.00 3.60 -8.14
C MET A 43 -5.93 3.87 -9.33
N SER A 44 -5.61 3.34 -10.52
CA SER A 44 -6.44 3.44 -11.73
C SER A 44 -7.60 2.45 -11.76
N GLY A 45 -7.65 1.49 -10.82
CA GLY A 45 -8.67 0.44 -10.79
C GLY A 45 -8.41 -0.72 -11.76
N SER A 46 -7.29 -0.72 -12.48
CA SER A 46 -6.91 -1.80 -13.40
C SER A 46 -6.51 -3.09 -12.66
N GLN A 47 -6.15 -2.99 -11.38
CA GLN A 47 -5.89 -4.14 -10.51
C GLN A 47 -6.55 -3.93 -9.15
N GLN A 48 -7.30 -4.93 -8.68
CA GLN A 48 -7.91 -4.90 -7.34
C GLN A 48 -7.07 -5.66 -6.33
N VAL A 49 -7.12 -5.20 -5.07
CA VAL A 49 -6.54 -5.89 -3.92
C VAL A 49 -7.65 -6.67 -3.24
N THR A 50 -7.51 -8.00 -3.15
CA THR A 50 -8.53 -8.88 -2.57
C THR A 50 -8.03 -9.73 -1.41
N ALA A 51 -6.71 -9.96 -1.32
CA ALA A 51 -6.11 -10.80 -0.29
C ALA A 51 -5.97 -10.08 1.06
N LEU A 52 -6.41 -10.72 2.15
CA LEU A 52 -6.36 -10.15 3.50
C LEU A 52 -4.94 -9.75 3.92
N GLU A 53 -3.95 -10.60 3.64
CA GLU A 53 -2.53 -10.35 3.94
C GLU A 53 -1.99 -9.08 3.26
N VAL A 54 -2.55 -8.70 2.12
CA VAL A 54 -2.19 -7.46 1.44
C VAL A 54 -2.70 -6.24 2.20
N PHE A 55 -3.94 -6.31 2.69
CA PHE A 55 -4.50 -5.23 3.49
C PHE A 55 -3.69 -5.03 4.77
N GLU A 56 -3.25 -6.10 5.43
CA GLU A 56 -2.35 -6.04 6.59
C GLU A 56 -1.02 -5.37 6.24
N ARG A 57 -0.37 -5.78 5.15
CA ARG A 57 0.89 -5.17 4.70
C ARG A 57 0.75 -3.68 4.40
N ILE A 58 -0.36 -3.27 3.80
CA ILE A 58 -0.64 -1.87 3.50
C ILE A 58 -0.87 -1.08 4.80
N ALA A 59 -1.65 -1.63 5.73
CA ALA A 59 -1.91 -1.02 7.02
C ALA A 59 -0.61 -0.85 7.85
N ASP A 60 0.21 -1.91 7.90
CA ASP A 60 1.51 -1.93 8.55
C ASP A 60 2.46 -0.90 7.91
N GLY A 61 2.61 -0.94 6.58
CA GLY A 61 3.52 -0.07 5.84
C GLY A 61 3.16 1.42 5.89
N LEU A 62 1.86 1.73 6.03
CA LEU A 62 1.38 3.11 6.16
C LEU A 62 1.23 3.55 7.63
N HIS A 63 1.63 2.71 8.59
CA HIS A 63 1.46 2.97 10.03
C HIS A 63 0.03 3.41 10.36
N MET A 64 -0.97 2.70 9.83
CA MET A 64 -2.36 3.06 10.02
C MET A 64 -2.75 2.99 11.50
N PRO A 65 -3.45 4.01 12.04
CA PRO A 65 -3.95 3.98 13.41
C PRO A 65 -5.08 2.95 13.55
N ASP A 66 -5.34 2.49 14.78
CA ASP A 66 -6.30 1.42 15.08
C ASP A 66 -7.68 1.62 14.43
N GLN A 67 -8.19 2.86 14.44
CA GLN A 67 -9.48 3.18 13.81
C GLN A 67 -9.51 2.90 12.31
N ALA A 68 -8.38 3.06 11.62
CA ALA A 68 -8.26 2.77 10.20
C ALA A 68 -8.14 1.25 9.93
N CYS A 69 -7.42 0.51 10.77
CA CYS A 69 -7.38 -0.96 10.71
C CYS A 69 -8.75 -1.57 10.96
N MET A 70 -9.47 -1.11 11.98
CA MET A 70 -10.84 -1.54 12.25
C MET A 70 -11.79 -1.20 11.09
N ALA A 71 -11.61 -0.05 10.44
CA ALA A 71 -12.40 0.31 9.26
C ALA A 71 -12.12 -0.61 8.03
N LEU A 72 -10.96 -1.24 7.94
CA LEU A 72 -10.65 -2.30 6.96
C LEU A 72 -11.16 -3.69 7.38
N ALA A 73 -11.78 -3.80 8.55
CA ALA A 73 -12.07 -5.05 9.25
C ALA A 73 -10.82 -5.91 9.46
N LEU A 74 -9.69 -5.25 9.76
CA LEU A 74 -8.46 -5.87 10.23
C LEU A 74 -8.38 -5.78 11.75
N ALA A 75 -7.68 -6.74 12.38
CA ALA A 75 -7.26 -6.57 13.76
C ALA A 75 -6.30 -5.37 13.87
N PRO A 76 -6.35 -4.56 14.95
CA PRO A 76 -5.41 -3.47 15.15
C PRO A 76 -3.96 -3.99 15.13
N PRO A 77 -3.00 -3.21 14.60
CA PRO A 77 -1.62 -3.65 14.49
C PRO A 77 -1.07 -3.92 15.90
N ARG A 78 -0.54 -5.12 16.12
CA ARG A 78 0.06 -5.45 17.42
C ARG A 78 1.30 -4.55 17.63
N PRO A 79 1.42 -3.83 18.75
CA PRO A 79 2.63 -3.06 19.04
C PRO A 79 3.81 -4.06 19.17
N GLY A 80 4.67 -4.12 18.15
CA GLY A 80 5.86 -4.98 18.15
C GLY A 80 6.16 -5.78 16.89
N ARG A 81 5.31 -5.80 15.86
CA ARG A 81 5.62 -6.49 14.60
C ARG A 81 6.63 -5.68 13.76
N ARG A 82 7.91 -5.81 14.09
CA ARG A 82 9.01 -5.35 13.23
C ARG A 82 8.97 -6.15 11.95
N THR A 83 8.93 -5.45 10.82
CA THR A 83 8.87 -6.04 9.48
C THR A 83 10.10 -6.91 9.21
N HIS A 84 9.87 -8.11 8.68
CA HIS A 84 10.93 -8.93 8.09
C HIS A 84 11.48 -8.21 6.84
N PRO A 85 12.80 -8.02 6.72
CA PRO A 85 13.40 -7.60 5.46
C PRO A 85 13.47 -8.83 4.55
N THR A 86 12.43 -9.10 3.77
CA THR A 86 12.58 -9.98 2.60
C THR A 86 13.09 -9.15 1.44
N ALA A 87 14.36 -9.36 1.14
CA ALA A 87 15.03 -8.96 -0.09
C ALA A 87 14.15 -9.32 -1.31
N GLY A 88 13.90 -8.32 -2.15
CA GLY A 88 13.22 -8.46 -3.43
C GLY A 88 13.86 -7.49 -4.41
N SER A 89 14.63 -8.05 -5.33
CA SER A 89 15.49 -7.48 -6.36
C SER A 89 15.06 -6.13 -6.97
N PRO A 90 16.02 -5.25 -7.34
CA PRO A 90 15.73 -4.12 -8.20
C PRO A 90 15.24 -4.61 -9.58
N PRO A 91 14.21 -4.00 -10.19
CA PRO A 91 13.83 -4.35 -11.55
C PRO A 91 14.95 -3.96 -12.53
N SER A 92 15.48 -4.97 -13.22
CA SER A 92 16.36 -4.84 -14.39
C SER A 92 15.77 -3.83 -15.38
N ARG A 93 16.47 -2.72 -15.63
CA ARG A 93 16.18 -1.86 -16.80
C ARG A 93 16.72 -2.55 -18.05
N PRO A 94 15.91 -2.75 -19.11
CA PRO A 94 16.43 -3.16 -20.39
C PRO A 94 17.14 -1.98 -21.09
N ALA A 95 18.03 -2.38 -21.99
CA ALA A 95 18.98 -1.57 -22.73
C ALA A 95 18.37 -0.55 -23.70
N ALA A 96 19.29 0.26 -24.25
CA ALA A 96 19.21 1.07 -25.46
C ALA A 96 18.83 2.55 -25.29
N TYR A 97 19.84 3.40 -25.36
CA TYR A 97 19.74 4.55 -26.25
C TYR A 97 20.95 4.49 -27.21
N ARG A 98 20.63 4.41 -28.51
CA ARG A 98 21.55 4.64 -29.61
C ARG A 98 21.76 6.13 -29.78
#